data_AF-A0A7M5VFS9-F1
#
_entry.id   AF-A0A7M5VFS9-F1
#
_cell.length_a   1.000
_cell.length_b   1.000
_cell.length_c   1.000
_cell.angle_alpha   90.00
_cell.angle_beta   90.00
_cell.angle_gamma   90.00
#
_symmetry.space_group_name_H-M   'P 1'
#
loop_
_entity.id
_entity.type
_entity.pdbx_description
1 polymer ?
#
loop_
_entity_poly.entity_id
_entity_poly.type
_entity_poly.pdbx_seq_one_letter_code
_entity_poly.pdbx_strand_id
1 'polypeptide(L)'
;MNKFIIIALVGLACLALSEASKCSPVMCKMFCKNGFQRDANGCEVCKCNQCPQQQCRMFCKNGFKKDVNGCEICKCNECPMQRCRMRCEYGFKKDEEGCEICECNECPQRQCRMRCPNGFEQDKNGCQICQCKEVAPMF
;
A
#
# COMPACT_ATOMS: atom_id res chain seq x y z
N MET A 1 22.68 38.55 -7.67
CA MET A 1 22.85 37.36 -6.79
C MET A 1 21.47 36.93 -6.30
N ASN A 2 20.70 36.16 -7.08
CA ASN A 2 19.41 35.61 -6.60
C ASN A 2 18.78 34.55 -7.52
N LYS A 3 19.24 34.38 -8.77
CA LYS A 3 18.71 33.32 -9.66
C LYS A 3 19.37 31.95 -9.43
N PHE A 4 20.66 31.91 -9.11
CA PHE A 4 21.39 30.64 -8.93
C PHE A 4 21.04 29.90 -7.62
N ILE A 5 20.64 30.62 -6.56
CA ILE A 5 20.24 30.01 -5.28
C ILE A 5 18.86 29.34 -5.40
N ILE A 6 17.93 29.95 -6.15
CA ILE A 6 16.59 29.38 -6.37
C ILE A 6 16.67 28.08 -7.20
N ILE A 7 17.56 28.02 -8.19
CA ILE A 7 17.78 26.80 -8.99
C ILE A 7 18.32 25.66 -8.11
N ALA A 8 19.20 25.96 -7.13
CA ALA A 8 19.70 24.97 -6.19
C ALA A 8 18.62 24.45 -5.23
N LEU A 9 17.73 25.31 -4.72
CA LEU A 9 16.63 24.92 -3.83
C LEU A 9 15.55 24.10 -4.55
N VAL A 10 15.23 24.44 -5.80
CA VAL A 10 14.29 23.66 -6.62
C VAL A 10 14.93 22.33 -7.07
N GLY A 11 16.24 22.32 -7.36
CA GLY A 11 17.00 21.12 -7.70
C GLY A 11 17.08 20.10 -6.56
N LEU A 12 17.22 20.57 -5.32
CA LEU A 12 17.19 19.72 -4.11
C LEU A 12 15.77 19.23 -3.76
N ALA A 13 14.73 20.02 -4.04
CA ALA A 13 13.34 19.59 -3.83
C ALA A 13 12.85 18.58 -4.90
N CYS A 14 13.40 18.63 -6.13
CA CYS A 14 13.05 17.68 -7.20
C CYS A 14 13.57 16.25 -6.98
N LEU A 15 14.51 16.02 -6.05
CA LEU A 15 15.00 14.68 -5.72
C LEU A 15 14.01 13.88 -4.85
N ALA A 16 12.91 14.47 -4.40
CA ALA A 16 11.85 13.79 -3.66
C ALA A 16 10.78 13.14 -4.57
N LEU A 17 11.03 13.04 -5.88
CA LEU A 17 10.15 12.35 -6.83
C LEU A 17 10.72 10.95 -7.15
N SER A 18 9.96 9.93 -6.76
CA SER A 18 9.96 8.54 -7.26
C SER A 18 10.41 7.43 -6.30
N GLU A 19 9.57 7.11 -5.32
CA GLU A 19 9.47 5.73 -4.83
C GLU A 19 8.22 5.07 -5.45
N ALA A 20 8.25 4.89 -6.77
CA ALA A 20 7.46 3.83 -7.37
C ALA A 20 8.11 2.52 -6.91
N SER A 21 7.37 1.70 -6.18
CA SER A 21 7.83 0.45 -5.59
C SER A 21 8.63 -0.39 -6.60
N LYS A 22 9.95 -0.47 -6.41
CA LYS A 22 10.89 -1.28 -7.22
C LYS A 22 10.67 -2.79 -7.06
N CYS A 23 9.72 -3.18 -6.23
CA CYS A 23 9.49 -4.56 -5.85
C CYS A 23 8.55 -5.24 -6.85
N SER A 24 8.97 -6.39 -7.37
CA SER A 24 8.08 -7.28 -8.11
C SER A 24 7.07 -7.92 -7.15
N PRO A 25 5.83 -8.24 -7.60
CA PRO A 25 4.88 -8.98 -6.77
C PRO A 25 5.47 -10.31 -6.29
N VAL A 26 5.49 -10.49 -4.97
CA VAL A 26 6.07 -11.67 -4.32
C VAL A 26 4.98 -12.71 -4.11
N MET A 27 5.10 -13.86 -4.79
CA MET A 27 4.13 -14.95 -4.74
C MET A 27 4.72 -16.16 -4.00
N CYS A 28 4.56 -16.20 -2.68
CA CYS A 28 5.08 -17.30 -1.85
C CYS A 28 4.05 -18.43 -1.68
N LYS A 29 4.52 -19.68 -1.66
CA LYS A 29 3.69 -20.86 -1.37
C LYS A 29 3.45 -21.09 0.14
N MET A 30 3.82 -20.13 0.99
CA MET A 30 3.76 -20.25 2.45
C MET A 30 3.05 -19.05 3.07
N PHE A 31 2.52 -19.25 4.27
CA PHE A 31 1.90 -18.19 5.06
C PHE A 31 2.78 -17.85 6.27
N CYS A 32 3.04 -16.56 6.48
CA CYS A 32 3.80 -16.06 7.62
C CYS A 32 2.89 -15.25 8.55
N LYS A 33 2.64 -15.75 9.76
CA LYS A 33 1.77 -15.11 10.78
C LYS A 33 2.16 -13.64 11.07
N ASN A 34 3.47 -13.35 11.04
CA ASN A 34 4.03 -12.03 11.36
C ASN A 34 4.55 -11.29 10.11
N GLY A 35 4.12 -11.70 8.92
CA GLY A 35 4.58 -11.12 7.65
C GLY A 35 5.92 -11.69 7.16
N PHE A 36 6.33 -11.19 6.00
CA PHE A 36 7.54 -11.60 5.29
C PHE A 36 8.71 -10.66 5.59
N GLN A 37 9.93 -11.20 5.56
CA GLN A 37 11.16 -10.43 5.63
C GLN A 37 11.29 -9.55 4.39
N ARG A 38 12.01 -8.45 4.52
CA ARG A 38 12.37 -7.56 3.43
C ARG A 38 13.87 -7.63 3.14
N ASP A 39 14.23 -7.49 1.88
CA ASP A 39 15.62 -7.36 1.45
C ASP A 39 16.17 -5.94 1.72
N ALA A 40 17.42 -5.69 1.32
CA ALA A 40 18.07 -4.38 1.50
C ALA A 40 17.39 -3.23 0.73
N ASN A 41 16.56 -3.55 -0.27
CA ASN A 41 15.78 -2.57 -1.04
C ASN A 41 14.36 -2.40 -0.48
N GLY A 42 14.02 -3.07 0.63
CA GLY A 42 12.70 -3.03 1.24
C GLY A 42 11.68 -3.96 0.56
N CYS A 43 12.08 -4.83 -0.35
CA CYS A 43 11.19 -5.75 -1.05
C CYS A 43 10.96 -7.03 -0.26
N GLU A 44 9.70 -7.48 -0.17
CA GLU A 44 9.38 -8.72 0.53
C GLU A 44 10.09 -9.92 -0.13
N VAL A 45 10.48 -10.89 0.68
CA VAL A 45 11.07 -12.15 0.23
C VAL A 45 10.33 -13.31 0.88
N CYS A 46 10.33 -14.49 0.24
CA CYS A 46 9.65 -15.69 0.75
C CYS A 46 10.33 -16.32 1.97
N LYS A 47 10.45 -15.55 3.04
CA LYS A 47 11.02 -15.90 4.33
C LYS A 47 10.25 -15.16 5.42
N CYS A 48 9.82 -15.87 6.45
CA CYS A 48 8.99 -15.27 7.51
C CYS A 48 9.80 -14.40 8.47
N ASN A 49 9.17 -13.33 8.97
CA ASN A 49 9.73 -12.57 10.08
C ASN A 49 9.82 -13.43 11.35
N GLN A 50 10.97 -13.36 12.02
CA GLN A 50 11.20 -14.00 13.30
C GLN A 50 10.94 -12.98 14.40
N CYS A 51 9.88 -13.21 15.17
CA CYS A 51 9.52 -12.32 16.26
C CYS A 51 9.95 -12.92 17.60
N PRO A 52 10.51 -12.12 18.52
CA PRO A 52 10.76 -12.57 19.88
C PRO A 52 9.43 -12.95 20.54
N GLN A 53 9.45 -13.96 21.41
CA GLN A 53 8.30 -14.26 22.25
C GLN A 53 8.13 -13.13 23.28
N GLN A 54 7.32 -12.13 22.94
CA GLN A 54 6.99 -11.04 23.86
C GLN A 54 6.01 -11.55 24.92
N GLN A 55 6.37 -11.42 26.19
CA GLN A 55 5.50 -11.70 27.33
C GLN A 55 4.91 -10.40 27.89
N CYS A 56 4.08 -9.71 27.11
CA CYS A 56 3.32 -8.58 27.61
C CYS A 56 2.17 -9.12 28.50
N ARG A 57 2.09 -8.68 29.76
CA ARG A 57 1.01 -9.13 30.69
C ARG A 57 -0.26 -8.27 30.63
N MET A 58 -0.32 -7.31 29.72
CA MET A 58 -1.48 -6.42 29.56
C MET A 58 -2.49 -6.98 28.55
N PHE A 59 -3.77 -6.67 28.77
CA PHE A 59 -4.82 -6.98 27.82
C PHE A 59 -5.09 -5.78 26.90
N CYS A 60 -4.97 -6.00 25.59
CA CYS A 60 -5.33 -5.00 24.59
C CYS A 60 -6.60 -5.45 23.86
N LYS A 61 -7.71 -4.71 24.04
CA LYS A 61 -9.01 -5.02 23.43
C LYS A 61 -8.95 -5.12 21.90
N ASN A 62 -8.11 -4.30 21.26
CA ASN A 62 -7.93 -4.26 19.80
C ASN A 62 -6.62 -4.93 19.34
N GLY A 63 -6.00 -5.74 20.19
CA GLY A 63 -4.69 -6.35 19.94
C GLY A 63 -3.51 -5.39 20.09
N PHE A 64 -2.31 -5.90 19.82
CA PHE A 64 -1.05 -5.18 19.96
C PHE A 64 -0.63 -4.48 18.66
N LYS A 65 0.04 -3.33 18.78
CA LYS A 65 0.74 -2.68 17.67
C LYS A 65 1.83 -3.61 17.16
N LYS A 66 2.11 -3.52 15.86
CA LYS A 66 3.21 -4.24 15.20
C LYS A 66 4.31 -3.27 14.81
N ASP A 67 5.55 -3.72 14.87
CA ASP A 67 6.70 -2.98 14.36
C ASP A 67 6.84 -3.11 12.82
N VAL A 68 7.92 -2.55 12.28
CA VAL A 68 8.23 -2.60 10.83
C VAL A 68 8.46 -4.01 10.30
N ASN A 69 8.77 -4.97 11.16
CA ASN A 69 8.95 -6.38 10.84
C ASN A 69 7.66 -7.19 11.13
N GLY A 70 6.54 -6.52 11.39
CA GLY A 70 5.26 -7.18 11.66
C GLY A 70 5.20 -7.90 13.01
N CYS A 71 6.16 -7.65 13.91
CA CYS A 71 6.20 -8.25 15.23
C CYS A 71 5.39 -7.42 16.23
N GLU A 72 4.57 -8.10 17.03
CA GLU A 72 3.81 -7.45 18.10
C GLU A 72 4.75 -6.85 19.15
N ILE A 73 4.43 -5.63 19.57
CA ILE A 73 5.12 -4.91 20.64
C ILE A 73 4.16 -4.68 21.81
N CYS A 74 4.66 -4.50 23.04
CA CYS A 74 3.85 -4.18 24.23
C CYS A 74 3.22 -2.78 24.19
N LYS A 75 2.45 -2.45 23.15
CA LYS A 75 1.65 -1.24 23.00
C LYS A 75 0.32 -1.63 22.35
N CYS A 76 -0.80 -1.16 22.90
CA CYS A 76 -2.11 -1.50 22.35
C CYS A 76 -2.40 -0.74 21.04
N ASN A 77 -3.13 -1.38 20.12
CA ASN A 77 -3.75 -0.70 19.00
C ASN A 77 -4.85 0.23 19.50
N GLU A 78 -4.82 1.48 19.04
CA GLU A 78 -5.84 2.50 19.33
C GLU A 78 -7.05 2.32 18.41
N CYS A 79 -6.84 1.79 17.20
CA CYS A 79 -7.92 1.54 16.27
C CYS A 79 -8.90 0.49 16.80
N PRO A 80 -10.21 0.79 16.83
CA PRO A 80 -11.22 -0.18 17.23
C PRO A 80 -11.17 -1.41 16.31
N MET A 81 -11.38 -2.59 16.90
CA MET A 81 -11.51 -3.83 16.14
C MET A 81 -12.80 -3.76 15.29
N GLN A 82 -12.68 -3.30 14.04
CA GLN A 82 -13.82 -3.18 13.13
C GLN A 82 -14.05 -4.48 12.38
N ARG A 83 -15.30 -4.98 12.41
CA ARG A 83 -15.76 -6.12 11.62
C ARG A 83 -16.78 -5.65 10.60
N CYS A 84 -16.29 -5.24 9.43
CA CYS A 84 -17.15 -4.83 8.35
C CYS A 84 -17.85 -6.03 7.72
N ARG A 85 -19.16 -5.92 7.47
CA ARG A 85 -19.95 -7.00 6.83
C ARG A 85 -19.74 -7.08 5.32
N MET A 86 -19.18 -6.02 4.73
CA MET A 86 -18.89 -5.92 3.31
C MET A 86 -17.41 -6.20 3.02
N ARG A 87 -17.11 -6.55 1.78
CA ARG A 87 -15.75 -6.67 1.26
C ARG A 87 -15.50 -5.51 0.31
N CYS A 88 -14.46 -4.72 0.56
CA CYS A 88 -14.06 -3.64 -0.32
C CYS A 88 -12.89 -4.07 -1.21
N GLU A 89 -13.06 -4.00 -2.52
CA GLU A 89 -12.05 -4.46 -3.50
C GLU A 89 -10.79 -3.59 -3.51
N TYR A 90 -10.94 -2.29 -3.23
CA TYR A 90 -9.83 -1.33 -3.10
C TYR A 90 -9.50 -0.97 -1.65
N GLY A 91 -9.92 -1.81 -0.70
CA GLY A 91 -9.72 -1.58 0.74
C GLY A 91 -10.72 -0.62 1.37
N PHE A 92 -10.60 -0.45 2.68
CA PHE A 92 -11.46 0.41 3.49
C PHE A 92 -10.90 1.84 3.58
N LYS A 93 -11.79 2.82 3.69
CA LYS A 93 -11.42 4.19 4.05
C LYS A 93 -10.85 4.23 5.46
N LYS A 94 -10.11 5.30 5.77
CA LYS A 94 -9.58 5.57 7.09
C LYS A 94 -10.15 6.86 7.66
N ASP A 95 -10.33 6.91 8.98
CA ASP A 95 -10.65 8.14 9.71
C ASP A 95 -9.41 9.04 9.85
N GLU A 96 -9.56 10.17 10.56
CA GLU A 96 -8.48 11.16 10.77
C GLU A 96 -7.31 10.58 11.57
N GLU A 97 -7.59 9.60 12.42
CA GLU A 97 -6.61 8.86 13.21
C GLU A 97 -5.93 7.72 12.42
N GLY A 98 -6.37 7.46 11.18
CA GLY A 98 -5.81 6.47 10.28
C GLY A 98 -6.35 5.05 10.49
N CYS A 99 -7.45 4.89 11.21
CA CYS A 99 -8.12 3.63 11.48
C CYS A 99 -9.15 3.31 10.39
N GLU A 100 -9.20 2.04 9.98
CA GLU A 100 -10.15 1.61 8.94
C GLU A 100 -11.60 1.73 9.42
N ILE A 101 -12.44 2.32 8.59
CA ILE A 101 -13.89 2.43 8.79
C ILE A 101 -14.63 1.57 7.77
N CYS A 102 -15.87 1.18 8.05
CA CYS A 102 -16.66 0.30 7.18
C CYS A 102 -17.27 1.02 5.97
N GLU A 103 -16.44 1.79 5.28
CA GLU A 103 -16.72 2.45 4.02
C GLU A 103 -15.64 2.05 3.02
N CYS A 104 -16.03 1.72 1.80
CA CYS A 104 -15.07 1.33 0.76
C CYS A 104 -14.39 2.56 0.16
N ASN A 105 -13.10 2.40 -0.17
CA ASN A 105 -12.44 3.33 -1.07
C ASN A 105 -13.10 3.27 -2.46
N GLU A 106 -13.12 4.43 -3.12
CA GLU A 106 -13.50 4.52 -4.53
C GLU A 106 -12.39 3.97 -5.43
N CYS A 107 -12.57 4.12 -6.75
CA CYS A 107 -11.56 3.75 -7.72
C CYS A 107 -10.19 4.33 -7.35
N PRO A 108 -9.13 3.50 -7.31
CA PRO A 108 -7.80 3.99 -7.01
C PRO A 108 -7.38 4.99 -8.08
N GLN A 109 -6.82 6.12 -7.65
CA GLN A 109 -6.27 7.12 -8.56
C GLN A 109 -5.01 6.54 -9.22
N ARG A 110 -5.15 6.06 -10.46
CA ARG A 110 -4.04 5.47 -11.23
C ARG A 110 -3.53 6.47 -12.24
N GLN A 111 -2.21 6.71 -12.23
CA GLN A 111 -1.54 7.44 -13.30
C GLN A 111 -0.94 6.44 -14.30
N CYS A 112 -1.65 6.21 -15.40
CA CYS A 112 -1.16 5.35 -16.47
C CYS A 112 -0.14 6.12 -17.33
N ARG A 113 1.06 5.56 -17.50
CA ARG A 113 2.18 6.22 -18.20
C ARG A 113 2.09 6.15 -19.73
N MET A 114 1.23 5.28 -20.25
CA MET A 114 1.10 5.07 -21.70
C MET A 114 -0.03 5.90 -22.30
N ARG A 115 0.04 6.18 -23.59
CA ARG A 115 -1.07 6.81 -24.33
C ARG A 115 -1.88 5.74 -25.05
N CYS A 116 -3.16 5.68 -24.76
CA CYS A 116 -4.11 4.80 -25.44
C CYS A 116 -5.02 5.66 -26.33
N PRO A 117 -4.93 5.58 -27.66
CA PRO A 117 -5.75 6.38 -28.58
C PRO A 117 -7.26 6.20 -28.35
N ASN A 118 -7.69 4.99 -27.97
CA ASN A 118 -9.09 4.65 -27.70
C ASN A 118 -9.45 4.67 -26.22
N GLY A 119 -8.58 5.23 -25.38
CA GLY A 119 -8.72 5.22 -23.93
C GLY A 119 -8.32 3.89 -23.28
N PHE A 120 -8.52 3.85 -21.96
CA PHE A 120 -8.14 2.73 -21.11
C PHE A 120 -9.32 1.81 -20.82
N GLU A 121 -9.02 0.54 -20.60
CA GLU A 121 -9.95 -0.45 -20.09
C GLU A 121 -10.42 -0.12 -18.67
N GLN A 122 -11.56 -0.68 -18.29
CA GLN A 122 -12.12 -0.59 -16.95
C GLN A 122 -12.29 -1.99 -16.36
N ASP A 123 -12.13 -2.12 -15.04
CA ASP A 123 -12.51 -3.34 -14.36
C ASP A 123 -14.04 -3.47 -14.23
N LYS A 124 -14.51 -4.57 -13.64
CA LYS A 124 -15.93 -4.87 -13.45
C LYS A 124 -16.69 -3.82 -12.62
N ASN A 125 -15.98 -2.97 -11.86
CA ASN A 125 -16.57 -1.90 -11.06
C ASN A 125 -16.50 -0.54 -11.78
N GLY A 126 -16.04 -0.50 -13.04
CA GLY A 126 -15.90 0.71 -13.84
C GLY A 126 -14.63 1.49 -13.56
N CYS A 127 -13.69 0.96 -12.77
CA CYS A 127 -12.46 1.66 -12.45
C CYS A 127 -11.43 1.49 -13.56
N GLN A 128 -10.82 2.59 -13.98
CA GLN A 128 -9.77 2.58 -14.99
C GLN A 128 -8.60 1.67 -14.59
N ILE A 129 -8.17 0.82 -15.52
CA ILE A 129 -6.95 0.01 -15.41
C ILE A 129 -5.96 0.44 -16.49
N CYS A 130 -4.66 0.30 -16.23
CA CYS A 130 -3.61 0.75 -17.16
C CYS A 130 -3.36 -0.25 -18.30
N GLN A 131 -4.42 -0.53 -19.05
CA GLN A 131 -4.45 -1.37 -20.24
C GLN A 131 -5.25 -0.63 -21.32
N CYS A 132 -4.76 -0.60 -22.55
CA CYS A 132 -5.46 0.09 -23.64
C CYS A 132 -6.64 -0.74 -24.16
N LYS A 133 -7.70 -0.06 -24.57
CA LYS A 133 -8.81 -0.71 -25.27
C LYS A 133 -8.35 -1.28 -26.61
N GLU A 134 -8.75 -2.51 -26.89
CA GLU A 134 -8.51 -3.11 -28.21
C GLU A 134 -9.28 -2.33 -29.28
N VAL A 135 -8.66 -2.15 -30.44
CA VAL A 135 -9.36 -1.58 -31.60
C VAL A 135 -10.22 -2.70 -32.16
N ALA A 136 -11.55 -2.58 -32.04
CA ALA A 136 -12.44 -3.52 -32.70
C ALA A 136 -12.13 -3.49 -34.20
N PRO A 137 -11.82 -4.64 -34.83
CA PRO A 137 -11.67 -4.70 -36.28
C PRO A 137 -13.01 -4.28 -36.92
N MET A 138 -12.97 -3.27 -37.79
CA MET A 138 -14.10 -2.93 -38.64
C MET A 138 -14.30 -4.09 -39.62
N PHE A 139 -15.36 -4.86 -39.43
CA PHE A 139 -15.86 -5.84 -40.40
C PHE A 139 -17.02 -5.24 -41.19
#